data_AF-A0A7V9JCV1-F1
#
_entry.id   AF-A0A7V9JCV1-F1
#
_cell.length_a   1.000
_cell.length_b   1.000
_cell.length_c   1.000
_cell.angle_alpha   90.00
_cell.angle_beta   90.00
_cell.angle_gamma   90.00
#
_symmetry.space_group_name_H-M   'P 1'
#
loop_
_entity.id
_entity.type
_entity.pdbx_description
1 polymer ?
#
loop_
_entity_poly.entity_id
_entity_poly.type
_entity_poly.pdbx_seq_one_letter_code
_entity_poly.pdbx_strand_id
1 'polypeptide(L)'
;MSQGNGKLRTEDLELLDMLAAAAIDDTDFVPFEYRPLDGWPFAWLVHPRLVGEARVVDLESLARLEEAGCVAFTSDDGEPPCRHAMLTRDGLTRYRRRHQQPGLNQEHAWQADAAAHAGSNPV
;
A
#
# COMPACT_ATOMS: atom_id res chain seq x y z
N MET A 1 0.77 -20.99 19.02
CA MET A 1 1.26 -19.61 19.22
C MET A 1 0.45 -18.72 18.29
N SER A 2 -0.08 -17.63 18.84
CA SER A 2 -1.32 -16.95 18.42
C SER A 2 -1.47 -16.71 16.92
N GLN A 3 -2.51 -17.32 16.36
CA GLN A 3 -3.09 -16.97 15.06
C GLN A 3 -3.83 -15.63 15.23
N GLY A 4 -3.06 -14.56 15.44
CA GLY A 4 -3.57 -13.20 15.43
C GLY A 4 -3.90 -12.82 14.00
N ASN A 5 -5.12 -13.13 13.56
CA ASN A 5 -5.72 -12.48 12.41
C ASN A 5 -6.01 -11.04 12.84
N GLY A 6 -4.94 -10.25 13.02
CA GLY A 6 -4.98 -8.87 13.44
C GLY A 6 -5.82 -8.12 12.42
N LYS A 7 -7.04 -7.76 12.82
CA LYS A 7 -7.95 -7.02 11.96
C LYS A 7 -7.31 -5.65 11.74
N LEU A 8 -6.70 -5.44 10.57
CA LEU A 8 -6.16 -4.15 10.18
C LEU A 8 -7.26 -3.09 10.33
N ARG A 9 -6.97 -2.04 11.08
CA ARG A 9 -7.84 -0.87 11.29
C ARG A 9 -7.85 -0.01 10.03
N THR A 10 -8.81 0.91 9.95
CA THR A 10 -8.88 1.88 8.84
C THR A 10 -7.56 2.62 8.65
N GLU A 11 -6.94 3.07 9.74
CA GLU A 11 -5.66 3.81 9.73
C GLU A 11 -4.51 2.96 9.17
N ASP A 12 -4.43 1.67 9.55
CA ASP A 12 -3.42 0.74 9.02
C ASP A 12 -3.58 0.58 7.50
N LEU A 13 -4.83 0.59 7.04
CA LEU A 13 -5.19 0.43 5.64
C LEU A 13 -4.93 1.70 4.83
N GLU A 14 -5.14 2.88 5.40
CA GLU A 14 -4.76 4.16 4.80
C GLU A 14 -3.24 4.29 4.67
N LEU A 15 -2.49 3.82 5.68
CA LEU A 15 -1.04 3.72 5.62
C LEU A 15 -0.59 2.76 4.52
N LEU A 16 -1.22 1.58 4.43
CA LEU A 16 -0.94 0.62 3.35
C LEU A 16 -1.25 1.22 1.97
N ASP A 17 -2.38 1.90 1.82
CA ASP A 17 -2.79 2.52 0.56
C ASP A 17 -1.80 3.62 0.14
N MET A 18 -1.30 4.43 1.09
CA MET A 18 -0.26 5.42 0.83
C MET A 18 1.05 4.79 0.35
N LEU A 19 1.53 3.75 1.04
CA LEU A 19 2.75 3.04 0.68
C LEU A 19 2.62 2.34 -0.68
N ALA A 20 1.47 1.72 -0.94
CA ALA A 20 1.19 1.04 -2.19
C ALA A 20 0.95 1.99 -3.36
N ALA A 21 0.38 3.17 -3.14
CA ALA A 21 0.25 4.20 -4.17
C ALA A 21 1.62 4.74 -4.63
N ALA A 22 2.62 4.71 -3.75
CA ALA A 22 3.99 5.08 -4.08
C ALA A 22 4.77 3.96 -4.80
N ALA A 23 4.24 2.72 -4.81
CA ALA A 23 4.77 1.59 -5.57
C ALA A 23 4.12 1.56 -6.97
N ILE A 24 4.87 1.99 -7.99
CA ILE A 24 4.36 2.19 -9.36
C ILE A 24 4.19 0.86 -10.12
N ASP A 25 4.99 -0.16 -9.80
CA ASP A 25 5.08 -1.40 -10.60
C ASP A 25 5.16 -2.67 -9.73
N ASP A 26 4.78 -3.83 -10.30
CA ASP A 26 4.72 -5.14 -9.60
C ASP A 26 6.10 -5.66 -9.14
N THR A 27 7.17 -4.99 -9.58
CA THR A 27 8.56 -5.42 -9.47
C THR A 27 9.44 -4.50 -8.63
N ASP A 28 9.00 -3.28 -8.30
CA ASP A 28 9.79 -2.30 -7.56
C ASP A 28 9.36 -2.30 -6.08
N PHE A 29 9.92 -3.21 -5.29
CA PHE A 29 9.80 -3.15 -3.83
C PHE A 29 10.65 -1.99 -3.33
N VAL A 30 10.07 -0.79 -3.32
CA VAL A 30 10.76 0.41 -2.88
C VAL A 30 10.90 0.37 -1.35
N PRO A 31 12.11 0.30 -0.80
CA PRO A 31 12.29 0.44 0.63
C PRO A 31 11.97 1.87 1.06
N PHE A 32 11.32 2.01 2.19
CA PHE A 32 11.07 3.26 2.87
C PHE A 32 11.76 3.28 4.22
N GLU A 33 12.16 4.47 4.63
CA GLU A 33 12.77 4.70 5.93
C GLU A 33 11.68 5.11 6.92
N TYR A 34 11.79 4.65 8.16
CA TYR A 34 11.05 5.21 9.26
C TYR A 34 11.95 5.46 10.48
N ARG A 35 11.70 6.57 11.17
CA ARG A 35 12.44 7.01 12.34
C ARG A 35 11.49 7.17 13.51
N PRO A 36 11.53 6.26 14.51
CA PRO A 36 10.75 6.39 15.73
C PRO A 36 11.02 7.74 16.41
N LEU A 37 9.95 8.37 16.91
CA LEU A 37 10.05 9.57 17.72
C LEU A 37 10.33 9.19 19.18
N ASP A 38 11.41 9.72 19.74
CA ASP A 38 11.84 9.36 21.10
C ASP A 38 10.75 9.69 22.14
N GLY A 39 10.31 8.66 22.88
CA GLY A 39 9.25 8.79 23.88
C GLY A 39 7.82 8.89 23.34
N TRP A 40 7.60 8.72 22.02
CA TRP A 40 6.27 8.79 21.40
C TRP A 40 5.93 7.52 20.62
N PRO A 41 4.64 7.13 20.53
CA PRO A 41 4.20 5.96 19.76
C PRO A 41 4.19 6.21 18.24
N PHE A 42 4.95 7.17 17.75
CA PHE A 42 4.92 7.65 16.37
C PHE A 42 6.29 7.55 15.71
N ALA A 43 6.33 7.54 14.38
CA ALA A 43 7.55 7.57 13.57
C ALA A 43 7.41 8.56 12.42
N TRP A 44 8.51 9.21 12.06
CA TRP A 44 8.64 9.86 10.76
C TRP A 44 8.85 8.80 9.69
N LEU A 45 7.99 8.77 8.69
CA LEU A 45 8.10 7.90 7.53
C LEU A 45 8.56 8.73 6.33
N VAL A 46 9.63 8.26 5.68
CA VAL A 46 10.21 8.86 4.50
C VAL A 46 10.22 7.82 3.39
N HIS A 47 9.39 8.03 2.38
CA HIS A 47 9.35 7.18 1.20
C HIS A 47 10.06 7.91 0.04
N PRO A 48 11.05 7.30 -0.64
CA PRO A 48 11.88 8.02 -1.62
C PRO A 48 11.10 8.52 -2.84
N ARG A 49 9.93 7.92 -3.12
CA ARG A 49 9.01 8.37 -4.17
C ARG A 49 7.99 9.41 -3.70
N LEU A 50 7.78 9.56 -2.39
CA LEU A 50 6.98 10.65 -1.81
C LEU A 50 7.89 11.86 -1.58
N VAL A 51 8.39 12.43 -2.68
CA VAL A 51 9.37 13.52 -2.65
C VAL A 51 8.76 14.73 -1.92
N GLY A 52 9.27 15.03 -0.72
CA GLY A 52 8.91 16.22 0.06
C GLY A 52 7.88 16.01 1.18
N GLU A 53 7.33 14.81 1.37
CA GLU A 53 6.36 14.53 2.44
C GLU A 53 6.90 13.47 3.41
N ALA A 54 7.64 13.92 4.44
CA ALA A 54 7.82 13.11 5.64
C ALA A 54 6.47 13.05 6.38
N ARG A 55 5.96 11.85 6.64
CA ARG A 55 4.67 11.67 7.32
C ARG A 55 4.87 11.11 8.71
N VAL A 56 4.08 11.58 9.66
CA VAL A 56 4.04 11.00 11.00
C VAL A 56 3.04 9.86 10.98
N VAL A 57 3.51 8.65 11.31
CA VAL A 57 2.70 7.44 11.34
C VAL A 57 2.79 6.78 12.72
N ASP A 58 1.76 6.04 13.10
CA ASP A 58 1.76 5.29 14.34
C ASP A 58 2.60 4.01 14.23
N LEU A 59 3.44 3.75 15.23
CA LEU A 59 4.31 2.57 15.27
C LEU A 59 3.53 1.26 15.41
N GLU A 60 2.37 1.29 16.09
CA GLU A 60 1.48 0.15 16.20
C GLU A 60 0.87 -0.22 14.84
N SER A 61 0.52 0.79 14.03
CA SER A 61 0.05 0.56 12.65
C SER A 61 1.12 -0.09 11.77
N LEU A 62 2.38 0.36 11.86
CA LEU A 62 3.49 -0.28 11.15
C LEU A 62 3.71 -1.74 11.60
N ALA A 63 3.65 -2.00 12.91
CA ALA A 63 3.78 -3.35 13.46
C ALA A 63 2.63 -4.27 12.98
N ARG A 64 1.38 -3.78 12.97
CA ARG A 64 0.23 -4.53 12.45
C ARG A 64 0.36 -4.86 10.96
N LEU A 65 0.89 -3.93 10.17
CA LEU A 65 1.14 -4.17 8.74
C LEU A 65 2.24 -5.22 8.54
N GLU A 66 3.25 -5.26 9.39
CA GLU A 66 4.25 -6.33 9.42
C GLU A 66 3.62 -7.67 9.81
N GLU A 67 2.88 -7.74 10.92
CA GLU A 67 2.20 -8.95 11.38
C GLU A 67 1.20 -9.50 10.35
N ALA A 68 0.54 -8.59 9.61
CA ALA A 68 -0.35 -8.94 8.51
C ALA A 68 0.39 -9.30 7.21
N GLY A 69 1.72 -9.32 7.21
CA GLY A 69 2.58 -9.65 6.09
C GLY A 69 2.53 -8.63 4.95
N CYS A 70 1.99 -7.43 5.17
CA CYS A 70 1.86 -6.37 4.18
C CYS A 70 3.14 -5.54 4.02
N VAL A 71 3.93 -5.45 5.09
CA VAL A 71 5.25 -4.80 5.12
C VAL A 71 6.26 -5.79 5.70
N ALA A 72 7.52 -5.70 5.28
CA ALA A 72 8.61 -6.44 5.89
C ALA A 72 9.68 -5.47 6.35
N PHE A 73 10.07 -5.53 7.63
CA PHE A 73 11.22 -4.79 8.12
C PHE A 73 12.49 -5.44 7.61
N THR A 74 13.35 -4.64 6.98
CA THR A 74 14.69 -5.09 6.60
C THR A 74 15.61 -4.79 7.77
N SER A 75 16.24 -5.84 8.31
CA SER A 75 17.32 -5.71 9.29
C SER A 75 18.55 -5.13 8.60
N ASP A 76 18.53 -3.84 8.31
CA ASP A 76 19.70 -3.13 7.85
C ASP A 76 20.45 -2.61 9.09
N ASP A 77 21.74 -2.92 9.15
CA ASP A 77 22.75 -2.60 10.18
C ASP A 77 23.05 -1.08 10.24
N GLY A 78 22.06 -0.24 9.89
CA GLY A 78 22.15 1.21 9.90
C GLY A 78 22.20 1.76 11.32
N GLU A 79 23.01 2.80 11.50
CA GLU A 79 23.14 3.47 12.80
C GLU A 79 21.76 3.79 13.39
N PRO A 80 21.47 3.42 14.65
CA PRO A 80 20.23 3.79 15.30
C PRO A 80 20.06 5.32 15.24
N PRO A 81 18.88 5.84 14.87
CA PRO A 81 17.56 5.19 14.89
C PRO A 81 16.91 4.93 13.51
N CYS A 82 17.66 4.97 12.40
CA CYS A 82 17.05 4.84 11.07
C CYS A 82 16.73 3.37 10.78
N ARG A 83 15.45 3.06 10.53
CA ARG A 83 14.99 1.70 10.22
C ARG A 83 14.41 1.66 8.81
N HIS A 84 14.66 0.57 8.11
CA HIS A 84 14.18 0.36 6.75
C HIS A 84 13.08 -0.70 6.73
N ALA A 85 12.11 -0.49 5.85
CA ALA A 85 10.98 -1.39 5.63
C ALA A 85 10.64 -1.41 4.14
N MET A 86 10.01 -2.48 3.69
CA MET A 86 9.53 -2.58 2.31
C MET A 86 8.10 -3.09 2.28
N LEU A 87 7.32 -2.58 1.33
CA LEU A 87 6.01 -3.15 1.02
C LEU A 87 6.21 -4.58 0.50
N THR A 88 5.39 -5.53 0.92
CA THR A 88 5.45 -6.90 0.39
C THR A 88 4.49 -7.08 -0.79
N ARG A 89 4.66 -8.17 -1.53
CA ARG A 89 3.71 -8.58 -2.58
C ARG A 89 2.30 -8.79 -2.04
N ASP A 90 2.17 -9.29 -0.82
CA ASP A 90 0.87 -9.51 -0.19
C ASP A 90 0.19 -8.18 0.14
N GLY A 91 0.94 -7.21 0.67
CA GLY A 91 0.48 -5.84 0.90
C GLY A 91 -0.03 -5.17 -0.37
N LEU A 92 0.72 -5.27 -1.47
CA LEU A 92 0.30 -4.75 -2.77
C LEU A 92 -0.94 -5.46 -3.33
N THR A 93 -1.01 -6.79 -3.17
CA THR A 93 -2.18 -7.59 -3.58
C THR A 93 -3.42 -7.17 -2.80
N ARG A 94 -3.28 -6.92 -1.50
CA ARG A 94 -4.35 -6.47 -0.61
C ARG A 94 -4.84 -5.07 -0.99
N TYR A 95 -3.92 -4.14 -1.26
CA TYR A 95 -4.23 -2.81 -1.80
C TYR A 95 -5.03 -2.91 -3.11
N ARG A 96 -4.53 -3.67 -4.09
CA ARG A 96 -5.21 -3.84 -5.37
C ARG A 96 -6.58 -4.47 -5.23
N ARG A 97 -6.74 -5.51 -4.41
CA ARG A 97 -8.06 -6.11 -4.18
C ARG A 97 -9.07 -5.14 -3.57
N ARG A 98 -8.63 -4.10 -2.86
CA ARG A 98 -9.51 -3.03 -2.36
C ARG A 98 -9.85 -2.02 -3.45
N HIS A 99 -8.85 -1.56 -4.19
CA HIS A 99 -9.02 -0.50 -5.21
C HIS A 99 -9.56 -1.01 -6.55
N GLN A 100 -9.40 -2.30 -6.83
CA GLN A 100 -9.95 -3.01 -8.00
C GLN A 100 -11.29 -3.68 -7.71
N GLN A 101 -11.94 -3.47 -6.55
CA GLN A 101 -13.32 -3.93 -6.38
C GLN A 101 -14.18 -3.17 -7.40
N PRO A 102 -14.69 -3.85 -8.44
CA PRO A 102 -15.50 -3.22 -9.46
C PRO A 102 -16.89 -3.00 -8.87
N GLY A 103 -17.07 -1.86 -8.20
CA GLY A 103 -18.34 -1.50 -7.57
C GLY A 103 -18.67 -0.01 -7.57
N LEU A 104 -17.69 0.88 -7.82
CA LEU A 104 -17.90 2.34 -7.73
C LEU A 104 -17.51 3.14 -8.99
N ASN A 105 -16.96 2.53 -10.03
CA ASN A 105 -16.71 3.19 -11.33
C ASN A 105 -17.60 2.62 -12.45
N GLN A 106 -18.87 2.31 -12.14
CA GLN A 106 -19.85 1.93 -13.18
C GLN A 106 -20.31 3.11 -14.06
N GLU A 107 -19.93 4.36 -13.76
CA GLU A 107 -20.31 5.50 -14.61
C GLU A 107 -19.48 5.63 -15.89
N HIS A 108 -18.39 4.87 -16.06
CA HIS A 108 -17.53 4.93 -17.27
C HIS A 108 -17.51 3.65 -18.13
N ALA A 109 -18.41 2.69 -17.87
CA ALA A 109 -18.55 1.50 -18.72
C ALA A 109 -19.51 1.70 -19.91
N TRP A 110 -19.85 2.95 -20.28
CA TRP A 110 -20.65 3.28 -21.47
C TRP A 110 -19.80 3.54 -22.73
N GLN A 111 -18.83 2.66 -23.02
CA GLN A 111 -18.12 2.75 -24.29
C GLN A 111 -17.68 1.41 -24.90
N ALA A 112 -18.23 0.29 -24.42
CA ALA A 112 -17.98 -1.04 -24.99
C ALA A 112 -19.12 -1.58 -25.88
N ASP A 113 -20.15 -0.78 -26.19
CA ASP A 113 -21.33 -1.24 -26.96
C ASP A 113 -21.40 -0.69 -28.40
N ALA A 114 -20.55 0.27 -28.78
CA ALA A 114 -20.72 0.96 -30.07
C ALA A 114 -20.02 0.31 -31.28
N ALA A 115 -19.17 -0.71 -31.10
CA ALA A 115 -18.35 -1.25 -32.20
C ALA A 115 -18.77 -2.65 -32.69
N ALA A 116 -19.64 -3.38 -31.98
CA ALA A 116 -20.03 -4.74 -32.38
C ALA A 116 -21.34 -4.84 -33.18
N HIS A 117 -22.13 -3.75 -33.25
CA HIS A 117 -23.42 -3.74 -33.98
C HIS A 117 -23.42 -2.91 -35.28
N ALA A 118 -22.32 -2.26 -35.65
CA ALA A 118 -22.21 -1.49 -36.90
C ALA A 118 -21.73 -2.32 -38.10
N GLY A 119 -22.21 -3.55 -38.23
CA GLY A 119 -21.79 -4.50 -39.27
C GLY A 119 -22.89 -5.43 -39.76
N SER A 120 -24.17 -5.06 -39.63
CA SER A 120 -25.22 -5.71 -40.42
C SER A 120 -25.20 -5.18 -41.85
N ASN A 121 -24.77 -6.06 -42.75
CA ASN A 121 -25.23 -6.28 -44.13
C ASN A 121 -26.09 -5.17 -44.80
N PRO A 122 -25.73 -4.78 -46.03
CA PRO A 122 -26.62 -5.13 -47.15
C PRO A 122 -25.87 -5.47 -48.46
N VAL A 123 -26.12 -6.64 -49.05
CA VAL A 123 -26.93 -6.89 -50.27
C VAL A 123 -27.01 -8.39 -50.58
#